data_AF-A0A351D297-F1
#
_entry.id   AF-A0A351D297-F1
#
_cell.length_a   1.000
_cell.length_b   1.000
_cell.length_c   1.000
_cell.angle_alpha   90.00
_cell.angle_beta   90.00
_cell.angle_gamma   90.00
#
_symmetry.space_group_name_H-M   'P 1'
#
loop_
_entity.id
_entity.type
_entity.pdbx_description
1 polymer ?
#
loop_
_entity_poly.entity_id
_entity_poly.type
_entity_poly.pdbx_seq_one_letter_code
_entity_poly.pdbx_strand_id
1 'polypeptide(L)'
;MPDKHTATTGFTLLELMAVVGVVAILAFLALPSRTGEISQIQVLESLDLISNYQNQIAALYAIDGGFPTDNAAAGFPEPERIIGNYLKQMEVSDGAIHLTLGNKVHPTLVGKIVSIRPVYVYESPTSPVSWVCGQDEIPAGMTVAGENLTDAPPESLPGRC
;
A
#
# COMPACT_ATOMS: atom_id res chain seq x y z
N MET A 1 -29.54 -37.04 -60.92
CA MET A 1 -28.89 -36.10 -59.99
C MET A 1 -27.80 -36.85 -59.23
N PRO A 2 -26.54 -36.37 -59.18
CA PRO A 2 -25.56 -36.93 -58.26
C PRO A 2 -25.72 -36.23 -56.89
N ASP A 3 -25.96 -37.02 -55.83
CA ASP A 3 -25.93 -36.53 -54.46
C ASP A 3 -24.48 -36.24 -54.04
N LYS A 4 -24.19 -34.96 -53.78
CA LYS A 4 -22.93 -34.53 -53.16
C LYS A 4 -23.06 -34.79 -51.66
N HIS A 5 -22.54 -35.91 -51.18
CA HIS A 5 -22.26 -36.08 -49.76
C HIS A 5 -21.15 -35.10 -49.35
N THR A 6 -21.53 -33.98 -48.74
CA THR A 6 -20.60 -33.09 -48.03
C THR A 6 -20.07 -33.83 -46.80
N ALA A 7 -18.83 -34.30 -46.87
CA ALA A 7 -18.14 -34.92 -45.74
C ALA A 7 -18.01 -33.88 -44.60
N THR A 8 -18.70 -34.13 -43.49
CA THR A 8 -18.52 -33.35 -42.26
C THR A 8 -17.22 -33.83 -41.60
N THR A 9 -16.15 -33.05 -41.70
CA THR A 9 -14.92 -33.28 -40.93
C THR A 9 -15.17 -32.96 -39.47
N GLY A 10 -15.30 -34.01 -38.66
CA GLY A 10 -15.41 -33.92 -37.20
C GLY A 10 -14.03 -33.94 -36.54
N PHE A 11 -13.92 -33.27 -35.39
CA PHE A 11 -12.74 -33.33 -34.53
C PHE A 11 -12.60 -34.70 -33.87
N THR A 12 -11.37 -35.17 -33.70
CA THR A 12 -11.10 -36.43 -32.98
C THR A 12 -11.10 -36.21 -31.47
N LEU A 13 -11.48 -37.24 -30.71
CA LEU A 13 -11.44 -37.19 -29.24
C LEU A 13 -10.01 -36.92 -28.71
N LEU A 14 -8.99 -37.40 -29.44
CA LEU A 14 -7.58 -37.18 -29.10
C LEU A 14 -7.17 -35.72 -29.29
N GLU A 15 -7.68 -35.06 -30.32
CA GLU A 15 -7.41 -33.64 -30.58
C GLU A 15 -8.06 -32.75 -29.52
N LEU A 16 -9.29 -33.10 -29.10
CA LEU A 16 -9.94 -32.42 -27.97
C LEU A 16 -9.14 -32.57 -26.66
N MET A 17 -8.62 -33.76 -26.37
CA MET A 17 -7.81 -33.99 -25.17
C MET A 17 -6.51 -33.18 -25.17
N ALA A 18 -5.85 -33.06 -26.33
CA ALA A 18 -4.64 -32.25 -26.47
C ALA A 18 -4.94 -30.75 -26.20
N VAL A 19 -6.02 -30.22 -26.75
CA VAL A 19 -6.45 -28.83 -26.53
C VAL A 19 -6.75 -28.57 -25.05
N VAL A 20 -7.51 -29.46 -24.40
CA VAL A 20 -7.81 -29.33 -22.96
C VAL A 20 -6.53 -29.36 -22.13
N GLY A 21 -5.56 -30.20 -22.49
CA GLY A 21 -4.26 -30.26 -21.83
C GLY A 21 -3.49 -28.94 -21.92
N VAL A 22 -3.42 -28.34 -23.12
CA VAL A 22 -2.75 -27.04 -23.32
C VAL A 22 -3.46 -25.93 -22.54
N VAL A 23 -4.80 -25.88 -22.60
CA VAL A 23 -5.58 -24.87 -21.86
C VAL A 23 -5.37 -24.99 -20.35
N ALA A 24 -5.30 -26.22 -19.80
CA ALA A 24 -5.04 -26.44 -18.39
C ALA A 24 -3.66 -25.94 -17.95
N ILE A 25 -2.61 -26.19 -18.76
CA ILE A 25 -1.25 -25.70 -18.48
C ILE A 25 -1.21 -24.16 -18.52
N LEU A 26 -1.79 -23.57 -19.57
CA LEU A 26 -1.84 -22.11 -19.70
C LEU A 26 -2.60 -21.46 -18.54
N ALA A 27 -3.72 -22.04 -18.11
CA ALA A 27 -4.49 -21.54 -16.98
C ALA A 27 -3.70 -21.61 -15.66
N PHE A 28 -2.88 -22.65 -15.46
CA PHE A 28 -2.04 -22.77 -14.28
C PHE A 28 -0.91 -21.73 -14.25
N LEU A 29 -0.24 -21.52 -15.38
CA LEU A 29 0.81 -20.49 -15.50
C LEU A 29 0.27 -19.06 -15.39
N ALA A 30 -1.01 -18.87 -15.71
CA ALA A 30 -1.69 -17.58 -15.59
C ALA A 30 -2.09 -17.22 -14.15
N LEU A 31 -1.91 -18.11 -13.16
CA LEU A 31 -2.17 -17.77 -11.76
C LEU A 31 -1.06 -16.85 -11.23
N PRO A 32 -1.37 -15.60 -10.86
CA PRO A 32 -0.36 -14.69 -10.31
C PRO A 32 0.10 -15.17 -8.93
N SER A 33 1.36 -14.94 -8.59
CA SER A 33 1.90 -15.13 -7.24
C SER A 33 1.33 -14.04 -6.30
N ARG A 34 0.20 -14.33 -5.64
CA ARG A 34 -0.54 -13.40 -4.76
C ARG A 34 0.17 -12.99 -3.45
N THR A 35 1.46 -13.28 -3.29
CA THR A 35 2.19 -13.00 -2.04
C THR A 35 2.36 -11.50 -1.79
N GLY A 36 2.52 -10.72 -2.86
CA GLY A 36 2.55 -9.25 -2.78
C GLY A 36 1.20 -8.67 -2.34
N GLU A 37 0.09 -9.15 -2.90
CA GLU A 37 -1.26 -8.63 -2.63
C GLU A 37 -1.64 -8.69 -1.14
N ILE A 38 -1.33 -9.80 -0.46
CA ILE A 38 -1.61 -9.92 0.98
C ILE A 38 -0.81 -8.89 1.78
N SER A 39 0.47 -8.73 1.44
CA SER A 39 1.35 -7.78 2.14
C SER A 39 0.87 -6.34 1.93
N GLN A 40 0.43 -6.00 0.71
CA GLN A 40 -0.14 -4.69 0.39
C GLN A 40 -1.43 -4.42 1.19
N ILE A 41 -2.33 -5.41 1.31
CA ILE A 41 -3.55 -5.28 2.11
C ILE A 41 -3.22 -5.03 3.59
N GLN A 42 -2.22 -5.73 4.13
CA GLN A 42 -1.79 -5.54 5.53
C GLN A 42 -1.22 -4.15 5.78
N VAL A 43 -0.45 -3.61 4.82
CA VAL A 43 0.02 -2.22 4.86
C VAL A 43 -1.18 -1.27 4.79
N LEU A 44 -2.11 -1.44 3.84
CA LEU A 44 -3.30 -0.60 3.72
C LEU A 44 -4.15 -0.56 5.00
N GLU A 45 -4.38 -1.70 5.66
CA GLU A 45 -5.12 -1.74 6.93
C GLU A 45 -4.38 -0.98 8.04
N SER A 46 -3.04 -1.03 8.04
CA SER A 46 -2.22 -0.23 8.97
C SER A 46 -2.31 1.27 8.68
N LEU A 47 -2.37 1.66 7.40
CA LEU A 47 -2.57 3.05 6.97
C LEU A 47 -3.97 3.56 7.34
N ASP A 48 -5.01 2.74 7.16
CA ASP A 48 -6.39 3.11 7.48
C ASP A 48 -6.58 3.33 8.99
N LEU A 49 -5.97 2.48 9.80
CA LEU A 49 -5.96 2.58 11.27
C LEU A 49 -5.46 3.94 11.76
N ILE A 50 -4.47 4.53 11.08
CA ILE A 50 -3.83 5.77 11.53
C ILE A 50 -4.41 7.03 10.88
N SER A 51 -5.41 6.91 10.00
CA SER A 51 -5.98 8.03 9.22
C SER A 51 -6.46 9.20 10.09
N ASN A 52 -6.91 8.92 11.31
CA ASN A 52 -7.30 9.95 12.27
C ASN A 52 -6.10 10.80 12.72
N TYR A 53 -4.93 10.18 12.96
CA TYR A 53 -3.72 10.90 13.37
C TYR A 53 -3.22 11.86 12.27
N GLN A 54 -3.37 11.47 11.00
CA GLN A 54 -3.10 12.38 9.86
C GLN A 54 -3.97 13.64 9.93
N ASN A 55 -5.27 13.49 10.15
CA ASN A 55 -6.18 14.62 10.26
C ASN A 55 -5.83 15.53 11.47
N GLN A 56 -5.43 14.93 12.59
CA GLN A 56 -5.00 15.69 13.77
C GLN A 56 -3.69 16.45 13.53
N ILE A 57 -2.68 15.83 12.91
CA ILE A 57 -1.44 16.51 12.53
C ILE A 57 -1.71 17.67 11.56
N ALA A 58 -2.59 17.47 10.57
CA ALA A 58 -2.97 18.53 9.65
C ALA A 58 -3.68 19.69 10.36
N ALA A 59 -4.52 19.40 11.36
CA ALA A 59 -5.18 20.41 12.17
C ALA A 59 -4.17 21.19 13.04
N LEU A 60 -3.20 20.51 13.66
CA LEU A 60 -2.13 21.15 14.42
C LEU A 60 -1.30 22.07 13.52
N TYR A 61 -0.93 21.62 12.32
CA TYR A 61 -0.23 22.47 11.34
C TYR A 61 -1.04 23.72 10.98
N ALA A 62 -2.35 23.61 10.82
CA ALA A 62 -3.22 24.75 10.51
C ALA A 62 -3.35 25.76 11.67
N ILE A 63 -3.19 25.32 12.92
CA ILE A 63 -3.32 26.16 14.11
C ILE A 63 -1.96 26.78 14.49
N ASP A 64 -0.92 25.95 14.56
CA ASP A 64 0.39 26.31 15.10
C ASP A 64 1.37 26.78 14.02
N GLY A 65 1.06 26.53 12.73
CA GLY A 65 1.92 26.88 11.60
C GLY A 65 3.15 25.98 11.44
N GLY A 66 3.24 24.91 12.23
CA GLY A 66 4.34 23.96 12.21
C GLY A 66 3.85 22.54 12.47
N PHE A 67 4.63 21.55 12.02
CA PHE A 67 4.35 20.15 12.31
C PHE A 67 4.86 19.76 13.70
N PRO A 68 4.17 18.84 14.40
CA PRO A 68 4.64 18.36 15.69
C PRO A 68 5.95 17.59 15.54
N THR A 69 6.88 17.79 16.47
CA THR A 69 8.20 17.15 16.46
C THR A 69 8.14 15.68 16.87
N ASP A 70 7.19 15.30 17.72
CA ASP A 70 7.02 13.94 18.24
C ASP A 70 5.55 13.62 18.63
N ASN A 71 5.28 12.40 19.08
CA ASN A 71 3.95 11.98 19.55
C ASN A 71 3.43 12.87 20.69
N ALA A 72 4.28 13.27 21.63
CA ALA A 72 3.87 14.05 22.80
C ALA A 72 3.47 15.47 22.40
N ALA A 73 4.22 16.10 21.49
CA ALA A 73 3.90 17.38 20.89
C ALA A 73 2.59 17.33 20.09
N ALA A 74 2.28 16.19 19.48
CA ALA A 74 1.00 15.95 18.81
C ALA A 74 -0.16 15.63 19.77
N GLY A 75 0.11 15.44 21.06
CA GLY A 75 -0.89 15.00 22.04
C GLY A 75 -1.32 13.55 21.89
N PHE A 76 -0.51 12.72 21.22
CA PHE A 76 -0.76 11.31 20.99
C PHE A 76 -0.21 10.44 22.12
N PRO A 77 -0.69 9.19 22.26
CA PRO A 77 -0.08 8.22 23.15
C PRO A 77 1.38 7.91 22.76
N GLU A 78 2.12 7.33 23.71
CA GLU A 78 3.43 6.72 23.45
C GLU A 78 3.38 5.77 22.25
N PRO A 79 4.44 5.71 21.41
CA PRO A 79 4.42 4.95 20.16
C PRO A 79 3.97 3.49 20.31
N GLU A 80 4.40 2.81 21.37
CA GLU A 80 4.10 1.39 21.62
C GLU A 80 2.65 1.14 22.06
N ARG A 81 1.88 2.20 22.30
CA ARG A 81 0.44 2.12 22.62
C ARG A 81 -0.45 2.27 21.40
N ILE A 82 0.11 2.67 20.25
CA ILE A 82 -0.62 2.82 19.00
C ILE A 82 -0.38 1.56 18.17
N ILE A 83 -1.22 0.54 18.44
CA ILE A 83 -1.05 -0.82 17.94
C ILE A 83 -2.28 -1.29 17.16
N GLY A 84 -2.09 -2.23 16.24
CA GLY A 84 -3.15 -2.82 15.42
C GLY A 84 -2.88 -4.27 15.05
N ASN A 85 -3.73 -4.85 14.19
CA ASN A 85 -3.56 -6.23 13.72
C ASN A 85 -2.20 -6.46 13.04
N TYR A 86 -1.74 -5.44 12.30
CA TYR A 86 -0.51 -5.47 11.50
C TYR A 86 0.49 -4.38 11.88
N LEU A 87 0.11 -3.50 12.81
CA LEU A 87 0.91 -2.37 13.28
C LEU A 87 1.44 -2.66 14.69
N LYS A 88 2.76 -2.63 14.85
CA LYS A 88 3.42 -2.81 16.14
C LYS A 88 3.52 -1.52 16.94
N GLN A 89 3.79 -0.40 16.29
CA GLN A 89 3.86 0.93 16.90
C GLN A 89 3.77 2.02 15.82
N MET A 90 3.38 3.22 16.24
CA MET A 90 3.34 4.43 15.41
C MET A 90 4.11 5.55 16.07
N GLU A 91 5.13 6.05 15.39
CA GLU A 91 5.94 7.18 15.82
C GLU A 91 5.71 8.39 14.91
N VAL A 92 5.69 9.58 15.48
CA VAL A 92 5.68 10.84 14.76
C VAL A 92 7.06 11.47 14.88
N SER A 93 7.63 11.94 13.77
CA SER A 93 8.87 12.72 13.74
C SER A 93 8.72 13.86 12.75
N ASP A 94 8.75 15.10 13.24
CA ASP A 94 8.63 16.32 12.42
C ASP A 94 7.42 16.27 11.44
N GLY A 95 6.28 15.78 11.93
CA GLY A 95 5.04 15.60 11.18
C GLY A 95 4.94 14.32 10.35
N ALA A 96 6.07 13.66 10.04
CA ALA A 96 6.04 12.36 9.40
C ALA A 96 5.57 11.28 10.39
N ILE A 97 4.76 10.35 9.91
CA ILE A 97 4.26 9.20 10.67
C ILE A 97 5.01 7.96 10.22
N HIS A 98 5.70 7.30 11.12
CA HIS A 98 6.45 6.07 10.89
C HIS A 98 5.70 4.88 11.50
N LEU A 99 5.27 3.97 10.63
CA LEU A 99 4.56 2.76 11.01
C LEU A 99 5.54 1.59 11.05
N THR A 100 5.79 1.05 12.24
CA THR A 100 6.54 -0.21 12.34
C THR A 100 5.56 -1.37 12.24
N LEU A 101 5.68 -2.13 11.15
CA LEU A 101 4.86 -3.29 10.85
C LEU A 101 5.24 -4.49 11.74
N GLY A 102 4.25 -5.28 12.12
CA GLY A 102 4.46 -6.43 13.00
C GLY A 102 3.18 -7.20 13.32
N ASN A 103 3.17 -7.91 14.44
CA ASN A 103 2.05 -8.73 14.89
C ASN A 103 1.69 -9.84 13.89
N LYS A 104 0.65 -9.67 13.07
CA LYS A 104 0.14 -10.67 12.13
C LYS A 104 0.60 -10.46 10.67
N VAL A 105 1.56 -9.57 10.43
CA VAL A 105 2.06 -9.31 9.08
C VAL A 105 2.77 -10.52 8.47
N HIS A 106 2.84 -10.55 7.15
CA HIS A 106 3.65 -11.50 6.41
C HIS A 106 5.12 -11.42 6.88
N PRO A 107 5.87 -12.55 6.95
CA PRO A 107 7.24 -12.55 7.47
C PRO A 107 8.20 -11.54 6.84
N THR A 108 7.98 -11.19 5.57
CA THR A 108 8.78 -10.19 4.84
C THR A 108 8.59 -8.75 5.35
N LEU A 109 7.52 -8.48 6.09
CA LEU A 109 7.15 -7.18 6.62
C LEU A 109 7.42 -7.01 8.12
N VAL A 110 7.84 -8.07 8.83
CA VAL A 110 8.04 -7.99 10.29
C VAL A 110 9.18 -7.02 10.60
N GLY A 111 8.88 -5.99 11.40
CA GLY A 111 9.83 -4.95 11.80
C GLY A 111 10.12 -3.92 10.70
N LYS A 112 9.47 -4.03 9.54
CA LYS A 112 9.59 -3.06 8.46
C LYS A 112 8.83 -1.78 8.76
N ILE A 113 9.36 -0.66 8.29
CA ILE A 113 8.81 0.66 8.47
C ILE A 113 8.17 1.11 7.17
N VAL A 114 6.98 1.70 7.29
CA VAL A 114 6.32 2.45 6.22
C VAL A 114 6.07 3.86 6.74
N SER A 115 6.62 4.85 6.05
CA SER A 115 6.48 6.25 6.42
C SER A 115 5.37 6.92 5.63
N ILE A 116 4.60 7.78 6.27
CA ILE A 116 3.63 8.66 5.64
C ILE A 116 3.99 10.07 6.02
N ARG A 117 4.18 10.92 5.02
CA ARG A 117 4.69 12.27 5.21
C ARG A 117 3.67 13.29 4.73
N PRO A 118 3.43 14.36 5.50
CA PRO A 118 2.57 15.43 5.03
C PRO A 118 3.31 16.20 3.94
N VAL A 119 2.59 16.50 2.88
CA VAL A 119 3.01 17.41 1.82
C VAL A 119 2.09 18.64 1.84
N TYR A 120 2.71 19.81 1.77
CA TYR A 120 2.05 21.08 2.01
C TYR A 120 2.66 22.18 1.15
N VAL A 121 1.95 23.29 1.00
CA VAL A 121 2.47 24.47 0.30
C VAL A 121 3.07 25.41 1.35
N TYR A 122 4.37 25.69 1.22
CA TYR A 122 5.09 26.59 2.11
C TYR A 122 4.45 27.98 2.10
N GLU A 123 4.38 28.63 3.27
CA GLU A 123 3.74 29.96 3.48
C GLU A 123 2.24 30.05 3.13
N SER A 124 1.55 28.92 2.94
CA SER A 124 0.11 28.88 2.68
C SER A 124 -0.62 27.99 3.70
N PRO A 125 -0.83 28.46 4.94
CA PRO A 125 -1.46 27.66 6.01
C PRO A 125 -2.94 27.34 5.76
N THR A 126 -3.60 28.08 4.87
CA THR A 126 -4.98 27.81 4.45
C THR A 126 -5.08 26.77 3.33
N SER A 127 -3.95 26.38 2.73
CA SER A 127 -3.91 25.29 1.76
C SER A 127 -4.06 23.94 2.44
N PRO A 128 -4.72 22.96 1.79
CA PRO A 128 -4.85 21.62 2.36
C PRO A 128 -3.47 20.94 2.48
N VAL A 129 -3.30 20.19 3.56
CA VAL A 129 -2.20 19.22 3.70
C VAL A 129 -2.64 17.93 3.01
N SER A 130 -1.78 17.42 2.12
CA SER A 130 -1.91 16.09 1.52
C SER A 130 -0.87 15.15 2.11
N TRP A 131 -0.90 13.87 1.76
CA TRP A 131 -0.03 12.85 2.35
C TRP A 131 0.60 11.99 1.26
N VAL A 132 1.92 11.80 1.34
CA VAL A 132 2.65 10.85 0.50
C VAL A 132 3.09 9.68 1.34
N CYS A 133 2.88 8.48 0.84
CA CYS A 133 3.28 7.25 1.51
C CYS A 133 4.56 6.72 0.87
N GLY A 134 5.43 6.11 1.68
CA GLY A 134 6.51 5.28 1.17
C GLY A 134 7.43 6.03 0.20
N GLN A 135 7.60 5.44 -0.98
CA GLN A 135 8.47 5.95 -2.05
C GLN A 135 7.68 6.73 -3.11
N ASP A 136 6.43 7.09 -2.83
CA ASP A 136 5.58 7.83 -3.77
C ASP A 136 6.15 9.22 -4.09
N GLU A 137 5.85 9.70 -5.30
CA GLU A 137 6.36 10.97 -5.80
C GLU A 137 5.69 12.15 -5.09
N ILE A 138 6.49 13.15 -4.74
CA ILE A 138 5.96 14.39 -4.16
C ILE A 138 5.30 15.21 -5.28
N PRO A 139 4.01 15.58 -5.17
CA PRO A 139 3.36 16.40 -6.17
C PRO A 139 4.09 17.72 -6.42
N ALA A 140 4.17 18.12 -7.70
CA ALA A 140 4.85 19.35 -8.09
C ALA A 140 4.27 20.59 -7.37
N GLY A 141 5.15 21.42 -6.82
CA GLY A 141 4.78 22.64 -6.10
C GLY A 141 4.45 22.44 -4.61
N MET A 142 4.54 21.21 -4.10
CA MET A 142 4.45 20.93 -2.67
C MET A 142 5.82 20.66 -2.05
N THR A 143 5.94 20.97 -0.76
CA THR A 143 7.07 20.62 0.11
C THR A 143 6.66 19.46 1.00
N VAL A 144 7.60 18.59 1.36
CA VAL A 144 7.37 17.46 2.27
C VAL A 144 7.97 17.75 3.65
N ALA A 145 7.30 17.32 4.72
CA ALA A 145 7.87 17.35 6.08
C ALA A 145 8.38 15.97 6.52
N GLY A 146 9.39 15.99 7.38
CA GLY A 146 10.01 14.80 7.96
C GLY A 146 10.78 13.91 6.98
N GLU A 147 11.56 13.00 7.54
CA GLU A 147 12.37 12.05 6.76
C GLU A 147 11.54 10.86 6.26
N ASN A 148 12.01 10.19 5.22
CA ASN A 148 11.43 8.92 4.78
C ASN A 148 12.24 7.76 5.37
N LEU A 149 11.63 7.01 6.28
CA LEU A 149 12.25 5.82 6.88
C LEU A 149 11.70 4.51 6.31
N THR A 150 11.00 4.57 5.16
CA THR A 150 10.39 3.39 4.56
C THR A 150 11.45 2.40 4.08
N ASP A 151 11.45 1.19 4.64
CA ASP A 151 12.37 0.10 4.32
C ASP A 151 11.65 -1.21 3.92
N ALA A 152 10.33 -1.16 3.80
CA ALA A 152 9.50 -2.24 3.29
C ALA A 152 9.78 -2.47 1.78
N PRO A 153 9.79 -3.73 1.31
CA PRO A 153 10.01 -4.04 -0.11
C PRO A 153 8.95 -3.40 -1.02
N PRO A 154 9.29 -2.81 -2.18
CA PRO A 154 8.33 -2.17 -3.07
C PRO A 154 7.17 -3.08 -3.50
N GLU A 155 7.41 -4.37 -3.69
CA GLU A 155 6.37 -5.35 -4.05
C GLU A 155 5.29 -5.53 -2.96
N SER A 156 5.62 -5.18 -1.72
CA SER A 156 4.73 -5.25 -0.56
C SER A 156 4.02 -3.93 -0.27
N LEU A 157 4.43 -2.85 -0.93
CA LEU A 157 3.81 -1.55 -0.81
C LEU A 157 2.60 -1.45 -1.76
N PRO A 158 1.45 -0.92 -1.29
CA PRO A 158 0.31 -0.64 -2.17
C PRO A 158 0.73 0.36 -3.22
N GLY A 159 0.17 0.35 -4.43
CA GLY A 159 0.59 1.27 -5.51
C GLY A 159 0.38 2.78 -5.27
N ARG A 160 0.01 3.19 -4.05
CA ARG A 160 0.00 4.58 -3.55
C ARG A 160 1.17 4.85 -2.57
N CYS A 161 2.13 3.94 -2.53
CA CYS A 161 3.34 3.85 -1.73
C CYS A 161 4.41 3.16 -2.61
#